data_AF-A0A2I2KQE1-F1
#
_entry.id   AF-A0A2I2KQE1-F1
#
_cell.length_a   1.000
_cell.length_b   1.000
_cell.length_c   1.000
_cell.angle_alpha   90.00
_cell.angle_beta   90.00
_cell.angle_gamma   90.00
#
_symmetry.space_group_name_H-M   'P 1'
#
loop_
_entity.id
_entity.type
_entity.pdbx_description
1 polymer ?
#
loop_
_entity_poly.entity_id
_entity_poly.type
_entity_poly.pdbx_seq_one_letter_code
_entity_poly.pdbx_strand_id
1 'polypeptide(L)'
;MPQQEQQQRQQIEQQLRQNWRQLRYRVLDQFGQVGTSDIDAATGINDLIARIADRTNHSERYVENRLRELAGVGAGQGSGSGERFGEGSQGQQGQPFGS
;
A
#
# COMPACT_ATOMS: atom_id res chain seq x y z
N MET A 1 2.12 -11.12 -24.95
CA MET A 1 3.13 -11.10 -23.86
C MET A 1 2.45 -11.15 -22.47
N PRO A 2 1.74 -12.22 -22.06
CA PRO A 2 1.04 -12.24 -20.75
C PRO A 2 1.85 -12.82 -19.57
N GLN A 3 2.99 -13.48 -19.78
CA GLN A 3 3.74 -14.12 -18.68
C GLN A 3 4.32 -13.11 -17.66
N GLN A 4 4.75 -11.93 -18.11
CA GLN A 4 5.36 -10.93 -17.23
C GLN A 4 4.33 -10.29 -16.29
N GLU A 5 3.11 -9.99 -16.77
CA GLU A 5 2.01 -9.49 -15.93
C GLU A 5 1.63 -10.52 -14.85
N GLN A 6 1.60 -11.81 -15.19
CA GLN A 6 1.29 -12.86 -14.21
C GLN A 6 2.37 -13.01 -13.14
N GLN A 7 3.65 -12.95 -13.51
CA GLN A 7 4.75 -13.02 -12.53
C GLN A 7 4.76 -11.79 -11.62
N GLN A 8 4.55 -10.60 -12.19
CA GLN A 8 4.51 -9.37 -11.41
C GLN A 8 3.35 -9.36 -10.42
N ARG A 9 2.17 -9.84 -10.85
CA ARG A 9 1.00 -10.00 -9.97
C ARG A 9 1.24 -10.97 -8.82
N GLN A 10 1.95 -12.06 -9.04
CA GLN A 10 2.30 -12.99 -7.96
C GLN A 10 3.28 -12.39 -6.95
N GLN A 11 4.21 -11.55 -7.38
CA GLN A 11 5.10 -10.83 -6.47
C GLN A 11 4.32 -9.80 -5.65
N ILE A 12 3.43 -9.05 -6.31
CA ILE A 12 2.52 -8.10 -5.67
C ILE A 12 1.65 -8.82 -4.64
N GLU A 13 1.03 -9.95 -5.00
CA GLU A 13 0.18 -10.72 -4.10
C GLU A 13 0.95 -11.24 -2.88
N GLN A 14 2.16 -11.76 -3.07
CA GLN A 14 2.99 -12.22 -1.95
C GLN A 14 3.36 -11.07 -1.01
N GLN A 15 3.72 -9.91 -1.56
CA GLN A 15 4.09 -8.75 -0.76
C GLN A 15 2.88 -8.13 -0.05
N LEU A 16 1.72 -8.15 -0.72
CA LEU A 16 0.42 -7.80 -0.14
C LEU A 16 0.05 -8.71 1.01
N ARG A 17 0.19 -10.03 0.87
CA ARG A 17 -0.10 -10.98 1.94
C ARG A 17 0.84 -10.81 3.13
N GLN A 18 2.13 -10.60 2.88
CA GLN A 18 3.12 -10.38 3.94
C GLN A 18 2.80 -9.12 4.76
N ASN A 19 2.37 -8.04 4.10
CA ASN A 19 2.10 -6.75 4.74
C ASN A 19 0.59 -6.46 4.87
N TRP A 20 -0.27 -7.47 4.75
CA TRP A 20 -1.71 -7.28 4.55
C TRP A 20 -2.36 -6.46 5.66
N ARG A 21 -1.94 -6.70 6.91
CA ARG A 21 -2.46 -5.94 8.05
C ARG A 21 -2.20 -4.44 7.91
N GLN A 22 -1.02 -4.03 7.48
CA GLN A 22 -0.69 -2.61 7.31
C GLN A 22 -1.28 -2.04 6.02
N LEU A 23 -1.19 -2.80 4.92
CA LEU A 23 -1.75 -2.42 3.63
C LEU A 23 -3.26 -2.21 3.71
N ARG A 24 -3.98 -3.06 4.43
CA ARG A 24 -5.43 -2.92 4.65
C ARG A 24 -5.77 -1.52 5.14
N TYR A 25 -5.08 -1.01 6.15
CA TYR A 25 -5.35 0.34 6.66
C TYR A 25 -5.05 1.43 5.64
N ARG A 26 -3.96 1.31 4.87
CA ARG A 26 -3.62 2.28 3.80
C ARG A 26 -4.60 2.23 2.64
N VAL A 27 -5.11 1.04 2.29
CA VAL A 27 -6.14 0.85 1.26
C VAL A 27 -7.46 1.44 1.73
N LEU A 28 -7.86 1.21 2.99
CA LEU A 28 -9.05 1.83 3.57
C LEU A 28 -8.95 3.36 3.62
N ASP A 29 -7.77 3.89 3.94
CA ASP A 29 -7.52 5.33 3.95
C ASP A 29 -7.56 5.92 2.53
N GLN A 30 -6.89 5.28 1.57
CA GLN A 30 -6.81 5.75 0.20
C GLN A 30 -8.12 5.59 -0.58
N PHE A 31 -8.87 4.53 -0.29
CA PHE A 31 -10.15 4.20 -0.90
C PHE A 31 -11.24 4.25 0.18
N GLY A 32 -11.44 5.41 0.82
CA GLY A 32 -12.40 5.59 1.93
C GLY A 32 -13.86 5.24 1.65
N GLN A 33 -14.23 4.96 0.39
CA GLN A 33 -15.54 4.42 0.00
C GLN A 33 -15.62 2.89 0.10
N VAL A 34 -14.49 2.21 0.23
CA VAL A 34 -14.38 0.74 0.36
C VAL A 34 -14.36 0.39 1.84
N GLY A 35 -15.25 -0.51 2.24
CA GLY A 35 -15.31 -0.96 3.62
C GLY A 35 -14.28 -2.05 3.93
N THR A 36 -14.00 -2.21 5.22
CA THR A 36 -13.21 -3.32 5.78
C THR A 36 -13.71 -4.68 5.31
N SER A 37 -15.03 -4.82 5.12
CA SER A 37 -15.71 -6.03 4.64
C SER A 37 -15.47 -6.31 3.15
N ASP A 38 -15.39 -5.26 2.31
CA ASP A 38 -15.11 -5.44 0.87
C ASP A 38 -13.66 -5.93 0.66
N ILE A 39 -12.74 -5.47 1.51
CA ILE A 39 -11.34 -5.91 1.50
C ILE A 39 -11.19 -7.33 2.07
N ASP A 40 -11.93 -7.67 3.14
CA ASP A 40 -11.88 -9.02 3.75
C ASP A 40 -12.48 -10.10 2.85
N ALA A 41 -13.53 -9.74 2.10
CA ALA A 41 -14.18 -10.62 1.14
C ALA A 41 -13.32 -10.92 -0.09
N ALA A 42 -12.26 -10.15 -0.32
CA ALA A 42 -11.37 -10.34 -1.46
C ALA A 42 -10.49 -11.59 -1.27
N THR A 43 -10.70 -12.59 -2.13
CA THR A 43 -9.95 -13.86 -2.07
C THR A 43 -8.55 -13.78 -2.68
N GLY A 44 -8.26 -12.71 -3.43
CA GLY A 44 -6.96 -12.47 -4.06
C GLY A 44 -6.88 -11.08 -4.70
N ILE A 45 -5.76 -10.76 -5.33
CA ILE A 45 -5.48 -9.41 -5.83
C ILE A 45 -6.45 -8.96 -6.94
N ASN A 46 -6.86 -9.88 -7.81
CA ASN A 46 -7.84 -9.58 -8.87
C ASN A 46 -9.21 -9.21 -8.31
N ASP A 47 -9.68 -9.99 -7.33
CA ASP A 47 -10.97 -9.78 -6.70
C ASP A 47 -10.96 -8.46 -5.90
N LEU A 48 -9.84 -8.16 -5.22
CA LEU A 48 -9.63 -6.89 -4.54
C LEU A 48 -9.69 -5.70 -5.51
N ILE A 49 -8.98 -5.78 -6.64
CA ILE A 49 -8.96 -4.73 -7.66
C ILE A 49 -10.37 -4.48 -8.19
N ALA A 50 -11.08 -5.54 -8.59
CA ALA A 50 -12.43 -5.44 -9.14
C ALA A 50 -13.43 -4.83 -8.13
N ARG A 51 -13.38 -5.27 -6.87
CA ARG A 51 -14.24 -4.72 -5.81
C ARG A 51 -13.96 -3.25 -5.52
N ILE A 52 -12.69 -2.86 -5.41
CA ILE A 52 -12.34 -1.46 -5.18
C ILE A 52 -12.77 -0.62 -6.39
N ALA A 53 -12.50 -1.09 -7.60
CA ALA A 53 -12.89 -0.41 -8.84
C ALA A 53 -14.41 -0.18 -8.90
N ASP A 54 -15.20 -1.20 -8.62
CA ASP A 54 -16.67 -1.14 -8.56
C ASP A 54 -17.16 -0.15 -7.50
N ARG A 55 -16.66 -0.25 -6.26
CA ARG A 55 -17.08 0.61 -5.14
C ARG A 55 -16.69 2.08 -5.30
N THR A 56 -15.50 2.33 -5.84
CA THR A 56 -14.94 3.69 -5.99
C THR A 56 -15.21 4.30 -7.36
N ASN A 57 -15.83 3.55 -8.28
CA ASN A 57 -15.99 3.93 -9.69
C ASN A 57 -14.65 4.30 -10.37
N HIS A 58 -13.55 3.66 -9.95
CA HIS A 58 -12.25 3.80 -10.58
C HIS A 58 -11.99 2.65 -11.56
N SER A 59 -11.09 2.86 -12.51
CA SER A 59 -10.66 1.80 -13.43
C SER A 59 -9.77 0.78 -12.71
N GLU A 60 -9.92 -0.50 -13.04
CA GLU A 60 -9.10 -1.59 -12.47
C GLU A 60 -7.59 -1.33 -12.64
N ARG A 61 -7.18 -0.78 -13.79
CA ARG A 61 -5.78 -0.36 -14.05
C ARG A 61 -5.27 0.69 -13.07
N TYR A 62 -6.11 1.64 -12.68
CA TYR A 62 -5.75 2.67 -11.71
C TYR A 62 -5.57 2.04 -10.32
N VAL A 63 -6.51 1.20 -9.92
CA VAL A 63 -6.48 0.50 -8.64
C VAL A 63 -5.27 -0.44 -8.54
N GLU A 64 -4.97 -1.18 -9.60
CA GLU A 64 -3.79 -2.07 -9.68
C GLU A 64 -2.49 -1.29 -9.48
N ASN A 65 -2.32 -0.18 -10.21
CA ASN A 65 -1.16 0.69 -10.05
C ASN A 65 -1.05 1.21 -8.62
N ARG A 66 -2.17 1.66 -8.04
CA ARG A 66 -2.18 2.18 -6.66
C ARG A 66 -1.84 1.11 -5.63
N LEU A 67 -2.37 -0.11 -5.78
CA LEU A 67 -2.03 -1.23 -4.90
C LEU A 67 -0.56 -1.63 -5.03
N ARG A 68 0.02 -1.55 -6.24
CA ARG A 68 1.45 -1.78 -6.46
C ARG A 68 2.31 -0.74 -5.74
N GLU A 69 1.94 0.53 -5.80
CA GLU A 69 2.59 1.61 -5.06
C GLU A 69 2.51 1.38 -3.54
N LEU A 70 1.31 1.04 -3.04
CA LEU A 70 1.08 0.77 -1.62
C LEU A 70 1.84 -0.46 -1.12
N ALA A 71 1.99 -1.48 -1.96
CA ALA A 71 2.73 -2.70 -1.63
C ALA A 71 4.26 -2.51 -1.68
N GLY A 72 4.75 -1.42 -2.26
CA GLY A 72 6.18 -1.13 -2.36
C GLY A 72 6.86 -1.76 -3.58
N VAL A 73 6.15 -2.46 -4.47
CA VAL A 73 6.66 -3.09 -5.72
C VAL A 73 6.89 -2.02 -6.83
N GLY A 74 7.36 -0.84 -6.42
CA GLY A 74 7.42 0.37 -7.23
C GLY A 74 7.81 1.61 -6.44
N ALA A 75 7.85 1.52 -5.11
CA ALA A 75 8.36 2.56 -4.22
C ALA A 75 9.90 2.55 -4.18
N GLY A 76 10.55 2.55 -5.34
CA GLY A 76 11.78 3.29 -5.50
C GLY A 76 11.34 4.68 -5.92
N GLN A 77 11.35 5.66 -5.00
CA GLN A 77 11.09 7.10 -5.21
C GLN A 77 9.62 7.56 -5.07
N GLY A 78 9.31 8.26 -3.97
CA GLY A 78 8.29 9.33 -3.98
C GLY A 78 6.93 9.10 -3.28
N SER A 79 6.92 8.90 -1.96
CA SER A 79 5.92 9.43 -1.01
C SER A 79 6.35 8.97 0.39
N GLY A 80 7.03 9.78 1.18
CA GLY A 80 6.43 11.00 1.73
C GLY A 80 5.51 10.72 2.93
N SER A 81 5.43 9.48 3.41
CA SER A 81 4.72 9.11 4.66
C SER A 81 5.53 8.08 5.45
N GLY A 82 6.82 8.39 5.67
CA GLY A 82 7.75 7.64 6.53
C GLY A 82 8.32 8.48 7.69
N GLU A 83 8.13 9.81 7.69
CA GLU A 83 8.43 10.64 8.84
C GLU A 83 7.18 10.84 9.70
N ARG A 84 7.24 10.36 10.95
CA ARG A 84 6.28 10.54 12.07
C ARG A 84 5.18 9.48 12.21
N PHE A 85 5.53 8.23 12.47
CA PHE A 85 4.89 7.53 13.60
C PHE A 85 5.67 6.27 14.03
N GLY A 86 6.48 6.39 15.09
CA GLY A 86 6.84 5.25 15.93
C GLY A 86 8.32 4.82 15.94
N GLU A 87 8.99 5.18 17.03
CA GLU A 87 9.98 4.36 17.76
C GLU A 87 11.47 4.50 17.44
N GLY A 88 12.23 5.05 18.41
CA GLY A 88 13.69 5.10 18.34
C GLY A 88 14.33 6.08 19.34
N SER A 89 14.44 5.64 20.58
CA SER A 89 15.14 6.30 21.68
C SER A 89 16.62 6.59 21.40
N GLN A 90 17.11 7.68 22.00
CA GLN A 90 18.49 7.91 22.48
C GLN A 90 19.62 8.18 21.46
N GLY A 91 20.16 9.40 21.56
CA GLY A 91 21.61 9.60 21.53
C GLY A 91 22.18 10.46 20.41
N GLN A 92 22.13 11.79 20.54
CA GLN A 92 23.27 12.61 20.13
C GLN A 92 23.37 13.90 20.94
N GLN A 93 24.47 13.97 21.68
CA GLN A 93 24.99 15.11 22.43
C GLN A 93 25.30 16.29 21.51
N GLY A 94 25.20 17.48 22.09
CA GLY A 94 26.15 18.55 21.85
C GLY A 94 25.67 19.67 20.95
N GLN A 95 25.25 20.78 21.56
CA GLN A 95 25.94 22.09 21.50
C GLN A 95 25.03 23.20 22.09
N PRO A 96 25.44 23.90 23.16
CA PRO A 96 24.87 25.18 23.55
C PRO A 96 25.65 26.33 22.90
N PHE A 97 24.96 27.18 22.15
CA PHE A 97 25.41 28.52 21.75
C PHE A 97 24.14 29.39 21.76
N GLY A 98 24.00 30.53 22.43
CA GLY A 98 24.97 31.48 22.95
C GLY A 98 24.66 32.86 22.33
N SER A 99 23.77 33.64 22.95
CA SER A 99 23.70 35.13 23.06
C SER A 99 22.35 35.54 23.63
#